data_AF-A0A3B8RS92-F1
#
_entry.id   AF-A0A3B8RS92-F1
#
_cell.length_a   1.000
_cell.length_b   1.000
_cell.length_c   1.000
_cell.angle_alpha   90.00
_cell.angle_beta   90.00
_cell.angle_gamma   90.00
#
_symmetry.space_group_name_H-M   'P 1'
#
loop_
_entity.id
_entity.type
_entity.pdbx_description
1 polymer ?
#
loop_
_entity_poly.entity_id
_entity_poly.type
_entity_poly.pdbx_seq_one_letter_code
_entity_poly.pdbx_strand_id
1 'polypeptide(L)'
;MMAEVRPDEISAILRRQLTGFESEADIYDVGTVLQVGDGIARIYGLSKVMASELVEFPNDVFGMVLNLEEDSVGCVLFGDSSLVKEGDVVKRTKRVTSLPVGDEMLGRVITPLGVPLDGKGSINTKKFLPIERKALGVIQRQPVKEPIQTGITAVDAMIPIGRGQRELIIGDRQTGKTAVAIDAIINQKYTHSPEAKNLGIKPVYCVYVAIGQKSSTVAQVVAKLEEHGAMDYTTVISASASEPAPLQFIAPYSGATLGEYFRDNGKHALVIYDDLSKQAASYRELSLLLRRPPGREAYPGDVFYLHSRLLERASKLSEELGGGSLTALPIIETQQGDVSAYIPTNVISITDGQIYLESNLFNA
;
A
#
# COMPACT_ATOMS: atom_id res chain seq x y z
N MET A 1 -5.41 9.67 -31.90
CA MET A 1 -6.48 10.63 -32.25
C MET A 1 -6.82 11.37 -30.99
N MET A 2 -6.69 12.70 -30.98
CA MET A 2 -7.12 13.57 -29.89
C MET A 2 -8.59 13.26 -29.56
N ALA A 3 -8.90 13.01 -28.30
CA ALA A 3 -10.29 12.95 -27.86
C ALA A 3 -10.91 14.34 -28.03
N GLU A 4 -12.00 14.42 -28.79
CA GLU A 4 -12.79 15.64 -28.99
C GLU A 4 -13.23 16.20 -27.64
N VAL A 5 -12.57 17.27 -27.21
CA VAL A 5 -13.11 18.18 -26.19
C VAL A 5 -14.37 18.80 -26.79
N ARG A 6 -15.50 18.73 -26.10
CA ARG A 6 -16.77 19.21 -26.68
C ARG A 6 -16.69 20.73 -26.89
N PRO A 7 -17.15 21.28 -28.04
CA PRO A 7 -17.10 22.72 -28.31
C PRO A 7 -17.77 23.58 -27.23
N ASP A 8 -18.77 23.01 -26.55
CA ASP A 8 -19.48 23.65 -25.44
C ASP A 8 -18.59 23.78 -24.18
N GLU A 9 -17.70 22.82 -23.93
CA GLU A 9 -16.73 22.83 -22.81
C GLU A 9 -15.70 23.95 -23.03
N ILE A 10 -15.15 24.04 -24.23
CA ILE A 10 -14.25 25.12 -24.64
C ILE A 10 -14.98 26.47 -24.52
N SER A 11 -16.24 26.55 -24.95
CA SER A 11 -17.03 27.78 -24.89
C SER A 11 -17.33 28.22 -23.45
N ALA A 12 -17.62 27.30 -22.52
CA ALA A 12 -17.86 27.61 -21.12
C ALA A 12 -16.59 28.07 -20.40
N ILE A 13 -15.46 27.39 -20.65
CA ILE A 13 -14.15 27.73 -20.10
C ILE A 13 -13.67 29.08 -20.66
N LEU A 14 -13.76 29.29 -21.98
CA LEU A 14 -13.42 30.56 -22.61
C LEU A 14 -14.33 31.70 -22.14
N ARG A 15 -15.64 31.46 -21.93
CA ARG A 15 -16.53 32.47 -21.34
C ARG A 15 -16.13 32.83 -19.92
N ARG A 16 -15.69 31.88 -19.09
CA ARG A 16 -15.13 32.15 -17.75
C ARG A 16 -13.84 32.97 -17.84
N GLN A 17 -12.92 32.62 -18.73
CA GLN A 17 -11.68 33.39 -18.93
C GLN A 17 -11.95 34.81 -19.46
N LEU A 18 -12.94 34.98 -20.35
CA LEU A 18 -13.34 36.26 -20.92
C LEU A 18 -14.13 37.15 -19.94
N THR A 19 -14.77 36.56 -18.92
CA THR A 19 -15.54 37.31 -17.91
C THR A 19 -14.67 37.91 -16.80
N GLY A 20 -13.37 37.56 -16.74
CA GLY A 20 -12.33 38.38 -16.10
C GLY A 20 -12.51 38.72 -14.61
N PHE A 21 -13.37 38.00 -13.89
CA PHE A 21 -13.78 38.35 -12.52
C PHE A 21 -13.87 37.13 -11.58
N GLU A 22 -12.92 36.22 -11.66
CA GLU A 22 -12.65 35.28 -10.57
C GLU A 22 -11.30 35.64 -9.95
N SER A 23 -11.24 35.66 -8.62
CA SER A 23 -10.01 36.02 -7.90
C SER A 23 -8.90 35.04 -8.31
N GLU A 24 -7.69 35.52 -8.59
CA GLU A 24 -6.56 34.63 -8.95
C GLU A 24 -6.36 33.51 -7.92
N ALA A 25 -6.77 33.73 -6.66
CA ALA A 25 -6.72 32.75 -5.58
C ALA A 25 -7.63 31.53 -5.77
N ASP A 26 -8.79 31.67 -6.43
CA ASP A 26 -9.76 30.57 -6.60
C ASP A 26 -9.28 29.55 -7.64
N ILE A 27 -8.60 29.97 -8.71
CA ILE A 27 -8.17 29.07 -9.81
C ILE A 27 -7.00 28.15 -9.39
N TYR A 28 -6.15 28.60 -8.45
CA TYR A 28 -4.96 27.83 -8.06
C TYR A 28 -5.27 26.60 -7.20
N ASP A 29 -6.26 26.71 -6.31
CA ASP A 29 -6.54 25.72 -5.28
C ASP A 29 -7.88 24.99 -5.47
N VAL A 30 -8.71 25.47 -6.40
CA VAL A 30 -10.01 24.89 -6.74
C VAL A 30 -10.01 24.42 -8.19
N GLY A 31 -10.66 23.28 -8.43
CA GLY A 31 -10.91 22.75 -9.75
C GLY A 31 -12.38 22.40 -9.95
N THR A 32 -12.74 22.11 -11.19
CA THR A 32 -14.07 21.62 -11.57
C THR A 32 -13.93 20.28 -12.28
N VAL A 33 -14.72 19.29 -11.87
CA VAL A 33 -14.78 17.99 -12.54
C VAL A 33 -15.33 18.18 -13.95
N LEU A 34 -14.54 17.85 -14.96
CA LEU A 34 -14.93 17.82 -16.37
C LEU A 34 -15.62 16.50 -16.72
N GLN A 35 -15.10 15.40 -16.18
CA GLN A 35 -15.59 14.06 -16.48
C GLN A 35 -15.28 13.15 -15.30
N VAL A 36 -16.19 12.23 -15.03
CA VAL A 36 -15.99 11.14 -14.07
C VAL A 36 -16.49 9.83 -14.68
N GLY A 37 -15.72 8.76 -14.53
CA GLY A 37 -16.06 7.43 -15.03
C GLY A 37 -15.05 6.40 -14.53
N ASP A 38 -15.54 5.20 -14.18
CA ASP A 38 -14.71 4.05 -13.79
C ASP A 38 -13.66 4.38 -12.70
N GLY A 39 -14.02 5.22 -11.73
CA GLY A 39 -13.12 5.61 -10.62
C GLY A 39 -12.05 6.64 -11.00
N ILE A 40 -12.11 7.23 -12.19
CA ILE A 40 -11.24 8.32 -12.63
C ILE A 40 -12.05 9.60 -12.82
N ALA A 41 -11.49 10.70 -12.36
CA ALA A 41 -12.01 12.05 -12.61
C ALA A 41 -10.97 12.88 -13.38
N ARG A 42 -11.43 13.58 -14.41
CA ARG A 42 -10.65 14.62 -15.11
C ARG A 42 -11.10 15.97 -14.61
N ILE A 43 -10.15 16.78 -14.16
CA ILE A 43 -10.42 18.04 -13.45
C ILE A 43 -9.78 19.19 -14.23
N TYR A 44 -10.51 20.29 -14.41
CA TYR A 44 -9.97 21.56 -14.88
C TYR A 44 -9.61 22.45 -13.70
N GLY A 45 -8.53 23.24 -13.81
CA GLY A 45 -8.03 24.10 -12.74
C GLY A 45 -6.93 23.42 -11.92
N LEU A 46 -6.92 23.64 -10.60
CA LEU A 46 -5.89 23.09 -9.69
C LEU A 46 -4.45 23.40 -10.15
N SER A 47 -4.17 24.61 -10.64
CA SER A 47 -2.95 24.91 -11.41
C SER A 47 -1.62 24.68 -10.66
N LYS A 48 -1.67 24.63 -9.33
CA LYS A 48 -0.50 24.40 -8.46
C LYS A 48 -0.46 23.00 -7.83
N VAL A 49 -1.35 22.09 -8.25
CA VAL A 49 -1.43 20.74 -7.69
C VAL A 49 -0.20 19.92 -8.04
N MET A 50 0.24 19.09 -7.11
CA MET A 50 1.41 18.24 -7.26
C MET A 50 1.01 16.83 -7.67
N ALA A 51 1.92 16.11 -8.33
CA ALA A 51 1.76 14.68 -8.53
C ALA A 51 1.68 13.97 -7.16
N SER A 52 0.83 12.95 -7.07
CA SER A 52 0.53 12.24 -5.82
C SER A 52 -0.08 13.12 -4.71
N GLU A 53 -0.58 14.31 -5.04
CA GLU A 53 -1.34 15.14 -4.08
C GLU A 53 -2.75 14.56 -3.87
N LEU A 54 -3.20 14.58 -2.62
CA LEU A 54 -4.57 14.24 -2.25
C LEU A 54 -5.47 15.44 -2.56
N VAL A 55 -6.59 15.19 -3.21
CA VAL A 55 -7.62 16.18 -3.51
C VAL A 55 -8.95 15.72 -2.93
N GLU A 56 -9.76 16.68 -2.52
CA GLU A 56 -11.05 16.46 -1.87
C GLU A 56 -12.17 16.83 -2.83
N PHE A 57 -13.06 15.87 -3.05
CA PHE A 57 -14.30 16.01 -3.79
C PHE A 57 -15.47 16.19 -2.80
N PRO A 58 -16.65 16.59 -3.28
CA PRO A 58 -17.86 16.57 -2.44
C PRO A 58 -18.14 15.16 -1.88
N ASN A 59 -18.99 15.10 -0.85
CA ASN A 59 -19.43 13.84 -0.22
C ASN A 59 -18.31 13.01 0.43
N ASP A 60 -17.29 13.69 0.98
CA ASP A 60 -16.14 13.07 1.67
C ASP A 60 -15.35 12.07 0.79
N VAL A 61 -15.42 12.25 -0.53
CA VAL A 61 -14.63 11.46 -1.48
C VAL A 61 -13.26 12.10 -1.64
N PHE A 62 -12.22 11.34 -1.34
CA PHE A 62 -10.85 11.73 -1.65
C PHE A 62 -10.39 11.13 -2.96
N GLY A 63 -9.48 11.80 -3.64
CA GLY A 63 -8.76 11.25 -4.78
C GLY A 63 -7.29 11.62 -4.76
N MET A 64 -6.51 10.94 -5.58
CA MET A 64 -5.08 11.20 -5.74
C MET A 64 -4.77 11.58 -7.18
N VAL A 65 -4.01 12.66 -7.32
CA VAL A 65 -3.53 13.13 -8.61
C VAL A 65 -2.47 12.17 -9.16
N LEU A 66 -2.70 11.66 -10.37
CA LEU A 66 -1.79 10.75 -11.06
C LEU A 66 -1.17 11.35 -12.32
N ASN A 67 -1.96 12.10 -13.10
CA ASN A 67 -1.51 12.73 -14.34
C ASN A 67 -1.72 14.24 -14.27
N LEU A 68 -0.71 14.99 -14.70
CA LEU A 68 -0.78 16.43 -14.93
C LEU A 68 -0.64 16.66 -16.43
N GLU A 69 -1.75 16.98 -17.09
CA GLU A 69 -1.79 17.35 -18.51
C GLU A 69 -1.74 18.89 -18.63
N GLU A 70 -1.57 19.42 -19.85
CA GLU A 70 -1.48 20.87 -20.08
C GLU A 70 -2.73 21.62 -19.59
N ASP A 71 -3.92 21.07 -19.88
CA ASP A 71 -5.20 21.71 -19.59
C ASP A 71 -6.05 20.97 -18.56
N SER A 72 -5.57 19.83 -18.02
CA SER A 72 -6.36 19.04 -17.09
C SER A 72 -5.53 18.18 -16.14
N VAL A 73 -6.15 17.81 -15.03
CA VAL A 73 -5.57 16.95 -14.00
C VAL A 73 -6.34 15.64 -13.98
N GLY A 74 -5.62 14.52 -14.16
CA GLY A 74 -6.16 13.17 -14.02
C GLY A 74 -6.03 12.70 -12.58
N CYS A 75 -7.16 12.44 -11.94
CA CYS A 75 -7.25 12.01 -10.56
C CYS A 75 -7.94 10.64 -10.46
N VAL A 76 -7.43 9.76 -9.61
CA VAL A 76 -8.13 8.53 -9.24
C VAL A 76 -8.91 8.74 -7.94
N LEU A 77 -10.10 8.16 -7.84
CA LEU A 77 -10.99 8.29 -6.69
C LEU A 77 -10.79 7.14 -5.70
N PHE A 78 -10.67 7.48 -4.41
CA PHE A 78 -10.61 6.51 -3.31
C PHE A 78 -11.99 6.12 -2.77
N GLY A 79 -13.06 6.75 -3.27
CA GLY A 79 -14.45 6.44 -2.92
C GLY A 79 -15.27 6.01 -4.15
N ASP A 80 -16.57 5.83 -3.94
CA ASP A 80 -17.51 5.50 -5.02
C ASP A 80 -17.62 6.68 -6.01
N SER A 81 -17.41 6.39 -7.30
CA SER A 81 -17.52 7.37 -8.38
C SER A 81 -18.95 7.88 -8.57
N SER A 82 -19.97 7.14 -8.11
CA SER A 82 -21.38 7.55 -8.18
C SER A 82 -21.70 8.81 -7.36
N LEU A 83 -20.84 9.12 -6.37
CA LEU A 83 -20.97 10.28 -5.48
C LEU A 83 -20.36 11.55 -6.07
N VAL A 84 -19.66 11.46 -7.20
CA VAL A 84 -19.02 12.59 -7.88
C VAL A 84 -19.71 12.82 -9.22
N LYS A 85 -19.91 14.08 -9.59
CA LYS A 85 -20.59 14.48 -10.84
C LYS A 85 -19.78 15.51 -11.61
N GLU A 86 -20.03 15.58 -12.91
CA GLU A 86 -19.52 16.66 -13.76
C GLU A 86 -20.01 18.01 -13.22
N GLY A 87 -19.11 18.99 -13.17
CA GLY A 87 -19.35 20.30 -12.56
C GLY A 87 -19.04 20.39 -11.07
N ASP A 88 -18.77 19.26 -10.39
CA ASP A 88 -18.42 19.29 -8.97
C ASP A 88 -17.12 20.03 -8.71
N VAL A 89 -17.07 20.70 -7.56
CA VAL A 89 -15.92 21.49 -7.12
C VAL A 89 -14.92 20.58 -6.39
N VAL A 90 -13.66 20.59 -6.84
CA VAL A 90 -12.57 19.82 -6.23
C VAL A 90 -11.61 20.77 -5.54
N LYS A 91 -11.14 20.41 -4.35
CA LYS A 91 -10.22 21.23 -3.55
C LYS A 91 -8.91 20.52 -3.30
N ARG A 92 -7.83 21.28 -3.32
CA ARG A 92 -6.50 20.79 -2.91
C ARG A 92 -6.41 20.61 -1.41
N THR A 93 -5.89 19.46 -0.98
CA THR A 93 -5.52 19.28 0.42
C THR A 93 -4.12 19.85 0.72
N LYS A 94 -3.33 20.17 -0.31
CA LYS A 94 -1.92 20.61 -0.22
C LYS A 94 -1.01 19.58 0.46
N ARG A 95 -1.47 18.33 0.54
CA ARG A 95 -0.77 17.22 1.15
C ARG A 95 -0.65 16.11 0.13
N VAL A 96 0.57 15.63 -0.05
CA VAL A 96 0.79 14.35 -0.73
C VAL A 96 0.08 13.24 0.03
N THR A 97 -0.35 12.20 -0.68
CA THR A 97 -0.99 11.04 -0.07
C THR A 97 -0.13 10.54 1.09
N SER A 98 -0.71 10.54 2.28
CA SER A 98 0.00 10.30 3.54
C SER A 98 -0.84 9.43 4.45
N LEU A 99 -0.16 8.64 5.28
CA LEU A 99 -0.77 7.80 6.30
C LEU A 99 -0.51 8.42 7.68
N PRO A 100 -1.52 8.50 8.56
CA PRO A 100 -1.27 8.74 9.98
C PRO A 100 -0.38 7.63 10.55
N VAL A 101 0.62 7.98 11.37
CA VAL A 101 1.53 7.00 11.98
C VAL A 101 1.70 7.27 13.46
N GLY A 102 1.91 6.20 14.21
CA GLY A 102 2.01 6.27 15.67
C GLY A 102 1.89 4.89 16.29
N ASP A 103 2.27 4.79 17.57
CA ASP A 103 2.05 3.58 18.37
C ASP A 103 0.53 3.37 18.60
N GLU A 104 -0.29 4.43 18.46
CA GLU A 104 -1.75 4.41 18.53
C GLU A 104 -2.41 3.59 17.41
N MET A 105 -1.65 3.20 16.37
CA MET A 105 -2.12 2.31 15.29
C MET A 105 -2.11 0.83 15.68
N LEU A 106 -1.39 0.45 16.74
CA LEU A 106 -1.32 -0.94 17.18
C LEU A 106 -2.70 -1.43 17.66
N GLY A 107 -3.06 -2.67 17.32
CA GLY A 107 -4.36 -3.26 17.66
C GLY A 107 -5.54 -2.77 16.81
N ARG A 108 -5.28 -1.93 15.79
CA ARG A 108 -6.31 -1.33 14.94
C ARG A 108 -6.42 -2.03 13.59
N VAL A 109 -7.63 -1.99 13.03
CA VAL A 109 -7.91 -2.30 11.62
C VAL A 109 -8.24 -1.00 10.91
N ILE A 110 -7.49 -0.64 9.87
CA ILE A 110 -7.58 0.65 9.19
C ILE A 110 -7.63 0.51 7.66
N THR A 111 -8.17 1.51 6.98
CA THR A 111 -8.04 1.68 5.53
C THR A 111 -6.62 2.12 5.15
N PRO A 112 -6.23 2.09 3.87
CA PRO A 112 -4.97 2.66 3.39
C PRO A 112 -4.80 4.17 3.64
N LEU A 113 -5.90 4.90 3.90
CA LEU A 113 -5.87 6.31 4.26
C LEU A 113 -5.82 6.54 5.78
N GLY A 114 -5.81 5.46 6.58
CA GLY A 114 -5.75 5.52 8.04
C GLY A 114 -7.09 5.73 8.74
N VAL A 115 -8.21 5.50 8.02
CA VAL A 115 -9.56 5.53 8.62
C VAL A 115 -9.83 4.21 9.34
N PRO A 116 -10.27 4.20 10.60
CA PRO A 116 -10.53 2.96 11.34
C PRO A 116 -11.75 2.21 10.79
N LEU A 117 -11.62 0.89 10.67
CA LEU A 117 -12.66 -0.05 10.22
C LEU A 117 -13.17 -0.97 11.34
N ASP A 118 -12.51 -0.98 12.50
CA ASP A 118 -12.76 -1.90 13.62
C ASP A 118 -13.88 -1.47 14.58
N GLY A 119 -14.47 -0.29 14.39
CA GLY A 119 -15.50 0.24 15.31
C GLY A 119 -14.95 0.65 16.68
N LYS A 120 -13.63 0.63 16.92
CA LYS A 120 -12.98 0.98 18.21
C LYS A 120 -12.81 2.50 18.40
N GLY A 121 -13.56 3.32 17.66
CA GLY A 121 -13.48 4.79 17.69
C GLY A 121 -12.37 5.39 16.83
N SER A 122 -12.18 6.71 16.88
CA SER A 122 -11.15 7.41 16.10
C SER A 122 -9.72 7.09 16.58
N ILE A 123 -8.74 7.25 15.70
CA ILE A 123 -7.31 7.11 16.04
C ILE A 123 -6.69 8.50 16.13
N ASN A 124 -6.23 8.88 17.31
CA ASN A 124 -5.67 10.20 17.57
C ASN A 124 -4.15 10.21 17.36
N THR A 125 -3.70 10.08 16.10
CA THR A 125 -2.28 10.24 15.76
C THR A 125 -1.92 11.72 15.56
N LYS A 126 -0.68 12.09 15.89
CA LYS A 126 -0.17 13.47 15.71
C LYS A 126 0.71 13.63 14.48
N LYS A 127 1.21 12.52 13.92
CA LYS A 127 2.21 12.51 12.84
C LYS A 127 1.62 11.85 11.61
N PHE A 128 1.91 12.42 10.46
CA PHE A 128 1.60 11.84 9.16
C PHE A 128 2.90 11.68 8.38
N LEU A 129 3.02 10.57 7.66
CA LEU A 129 4.14 10.32 6.77
C LEU A 129 3.61 10.10 5.34
N PRO A 130 4.28 10.63 4.31
CA PRO A 130 3.94 10.32 2.92
C PRO A 130 3.99 8.82 2.66
N ILE A 131 3.05 8.29 1.88
CA ILE A 131 3.07 6.86 1.53
C ILE A 131 4.14 6.54 0.49
N GLU A 132 4.47 7.51 -0.36
CA GLU A 132 5.58 7.43 -1.31
C GLU A 132 6.83 8.02 -0.67
N ARG A 133 7.78 7.15 -0.32
CA ARG A 133 9.08 7.51 0.26
C ARG A 133 10.19 6.79 -0.48
N LYS A 134 11.32 7.48 -0.61
CA LYS A 134 12.53 6.88 -1.19
C LYS A 134 13.09 5.84 -0.23
N ALA A 135 13.48 4.69 -0.77
CA ALA A 135 14.20 3.67 -0.03
C ALA A 135 15.58 4.19 0.44
N LEU A 136 16.11 3.55 1.48
CA LEU A 136 17.41 3.89 2.05
C LEU A 136 18.55 3.58 1.06
N GLY A 137 19.54 4.46 1.01
CA GLY A 137 20.77 4.25 0.25
C GLY A 137 21.67 3.20 0.90
N VAL A 138 22.65 2.69 0.15
CA VAL A 138 23.55 1.60 0.57
C VAL A 138 24.27 1.90 1.90
N ILE A 139 24.78 3.13 2.07
CA ILE A 139 25.53 3.56 3.27
C ILE A 139 24.64 3.61 4.52
N GLN A 140 23.32 3.79 4.34
CA GLN A 140 22.35 3.89 5.43
C GLN A 140 21.88 2.52 5.93
N ARG A 141 22.31 1.43 5.27
CA ARG A 141 21.93 0.06 5.60
C ARG A 141 23.06 -0.65 6.34
N GLN A 142 22.72 -1.71 7.06
CA GLN A 142 23.69 -2.67 7.58
C GLN A 142 23.34 -4.11 7.19
N PRO A 143 24.31 -5.05 7.21
CA PRO A 143 24.03 -6.45 6.97
C PRO A 143 23.01 -7.02 7.95
N VAL A 144 22.15 -7.90 7.47
CA VAL A 144 21.14 -8.60 8.27
C VAL A 144 21.84 -9.71 9.07
N LYS A 145 21.77 -9.62 10.41
CA LYS A 145 22.46 -10.52 11.35
C LYS A 145 21.58 -11.07 12.47
N GLU A 146 20.35 -10.59 12.57
CA GLU A 146 19.41 -10.95 13.64
C GLU A 146 18.23 -11.69 13.00
N PRO A 147 17.77 -12.83 13.56
CA PRO A 147 16.68 -13.59 12.98
C PRO A 147 15.30 -12.96 13.26
N ILE A 148 14.36 -13.20 12.35
CA ILE A 148 12.92 -13.18 12.56
C ILE A 148 12.49 -14.65 12.61
N GLN A 149 12.11 -15.12 13.79
CA GLN A 149 11.66 -16.49 13.99
C GLN A 149 10.21 -16.59 13.54
N THR A 150 9.90 -17.48 12.60
CA THR A 150 8.54 -17.70 12.12
C THR A 150 7.75 -18.65 13.02
N GLY A 151 8.43 -19.50 13.79
CA GLY A 151 7.83 -20.56 14.59
C GLY A 151 7.55 -21.82 13.76
N ILE A 152 7.93 -21.83 12.48
CA ILE A 152 7.76 -22.96 11.57
C ILE A 152 9.13 -23.60 11.39
N THR A 153 9.33 -24.78 11.97
CA THR A 153 10.62 -25.49 11.95
C THR A 153 11.20 -25.64 10.55
N ALA A 154 10.36 -25.94 9.55
CA ALA A 154 10.83 -26.10 8.17
C ALA A 154 11.38 -24.78 7.59
N VAL A 155 10.77 -23.65 7.92
CA VAL A 155 11.23 -22.32 7.47
C VAL A 155 12.47 -21.92 8.28
N ASP A 156 12.36 -21.89 9.61
CA ASP A 156 13.44 -21.39 10.48
C ASP A 156 14.74 -22.20 10.37
N ALA A 157 14.67 -23.49 10.02
CA ALA A 157 15.84 -24.34 9.83
C ALA A 157 16.46 -24.30 8.43
N MET A 158 15.64 -24.22 7.36
CA MET A 158 16.12 -24.31 5.98
C MET A 158 16.23 -22.96 5.27
N ILE A 159 15.32 -22.03 5.59
CA ILE A 159 15.17 -20.73 4.95
C ILE A 159 15.06 -19.65 6.05
N PRO A 160 16.14 -19.41 6.81
CA PRO A 160 16.09 -18.47 7.92
C PRO A 160 15.81 -17.05 7.40
N ILE A 161 14.88 -16.37 8.06
CA ILE A 161 14.50 -14.99 7.73
C ILE A 161 15.16 -14.05 8.72
N GLY A 162 15.76 -12.96 8.24
CA GLY A 162 16.42 -11.97 9.09
C GLY A 162 15.66 -10.64 9.23
N ARG A 163 16.02 -9.89 10.27
CA ARG A 163 15.54 -8.53 10.55
C ARG A 163 16.04 -7.56 9.49
N GLY A 164 15.16 -7.13 8.58
CA GLY A 164 15.48 -6.31 7.41
C GLY A 164 15.51 -7.07 6.09
N GLN A 165 15.26 -8.39 6.09
CA GLN A 165 15.21 -9.22 4.87
C GLN A 165 13.84 -9.11 4.16
N ARG A 166 13.82 -9.46 2.87
CA ARG A 166 12.62 -9.60 2.06
C ARG A 166 12.49 -11.06 1.62
N GLU A 167 11.53 -11.78 2.18
CA GLU A 167 11.35 -13.21 1.90
C GLU A 167 9.99 -13.46 1.24
N LEU A 168 10.00 -13.87 -0.02
CA LEU A 168 8.78 -14.10 -0.80
C LEU A 168 8.05 -15.37 -0.35
N ILE A 169 6.76 -15.29 -0.07
CA ILE A 169 5.89 -16.46 0.06
C ILE A 169 5.10 -16.62 -1.24
N ILE A 170 5.40 -17.66 -2.01
CA ILE A 170 4.82 -17.86 -3.34
C ILE A 170 4.18 -19.25 -3.44
N GLY A 171 3.03 -19.32 -4.09
CA GLY A 171 2.37 -20.60 -4.37
C GLY A 171 0.94 -20.43 -4.84
N ASP A 172 0.33 -21.56 -5.17
CA ASP A 172 -1.03 -21.60 -5.68
C ASP A 172 -2.07 -21.23 -4.63
N ARG A 173 -3.30 -21.02 -5.09
CA ARG A 173 -4.43 -20.79 -4.20
C ARG A 173 -4.56 -21.94 -3.19
N GLN A 174 -4.87 -21.61 -1.93
CA GLN A 174 -5.12 -22.59 -0.85
C GLN A 174 -3.93 -23.47 -0.43
N THR A 175 -2.68 -23.06 -0.68
CA THR A 175 -1.47 -23.80 -0.26
C THR A 175 -0.91 -23.42 1.13
N GLY A 176 -1.64 -22.61 1.91
CA GLY A 176 -1.22 -22.21 3.27
C GLY A 176 -0.40 -20.91 3.36
N LYS A 177 -0.27 -20.13 2.28
CA LYS A 177 0.50 -18.86 2.24
C LYS A 177 0.17 -17.91 3.40
N THR A 178 -1.13 -17.61 3.58
CA THR A 178 -1.61 -16.74 4.65
C THR A 178 -1.42 -17.36 6.04
N ALA A 179 -1.44 -18.68 6.17
CA ALA A 179 -1.18 -19.35 7.44
C ALA A 179 0.28 -19.15 7.88
N VAL A 180 1.24 -19.40 6.97
CA VAL A 180 2.67 -19.14 7.21
C VAL A 180 2.92 -17.70 7.67
N ALA A 181 2.28 -16.75 7.00
CA ALA A 181 2.36 -15.32 7.33
C ALA A 181 1.80 -15.01 8.74
N ILE A 182 0.61 -15.51 9.06
CA ILE A 182 -0.04 -15.25 10.36
C ILE A 182 0.73 -15.92 11.50
N ASP A 183 1.21 -17.15 11.30
CA ASP A 183 2.01 -17.87 12.30
C ASP A 183 3.30 -17.10 12.60
N ALA A 184 3.95 -16.52 11.57
CA ALA A 184 5.09 -15.64 11.76
C ALA A 184 4.74 -14.41 12.62
N ILE A 185 3.57 -13.79 12.45
CA ILE A 185 3.10 -12.69 13.31
C ILE A 185 2.87 -13.17 14.74
N ILE A 186 2.17 -14.29 14.93
CA ILE A 186 1.83 -14.84 16.25
C ILE A 186 3.11 -15.19 17.03
N ASN A 187 4.11 -15.76 16.36
CA ASN A 187 5.37 -16.13 16.99
C ASN A 187 6.15 -14.90 17.52
N GLN A 188 5.92 -13.70 16.96
CA GLN A 188 6.55 -12.48 17.48
C GLN A 188 6.08 -12.11 18.89
N LYS A 189 4.99 -12.69 19.41
CA LYS A 189 4.54 -12.46 20.79
C LYS A 189 5.64 -12.71 21.82
N TYR A 190 6.49 -13.73 21.57
CA TYR A 190 7.63 -14.01 22.45
C TYR A 190 8.56 -12.80 22.59
N THR A 191 8.79 -12.03 21.51
CA THR A 191 9.66 -10.84 21.52
C THR A 191 9.16 -9.70 22.42
N HIS A 192 7.88 -9.73 22.81
CA HIS A 192 7.27 -8.78 23.73
C HIS A 192 7.22 -9.29 25.18
N SER A 193 7.67 -10.52 25.44
CA SER A 193 7.65 -11.13 26.77
C SER A 193 8.74 -10.55 27.71
N PRO A 194 8.54 -10.61 29.03
CA PRO A 194 9.60 -10.26 30.00
C PRO A 194 10.87 -11.10 29.84
N GLU A 195 10.73 -12.36 29.44
CA GLU A 195 11.85 -13.27 29.20
C GLU A 195 12.72 -12.80 28.03
N ALA A 196 12.10 -12.48 26.90
CA ALA A 196 12.79 -11.91 25.74
C ALA A 196 13.53 -10.61 26.10
N LYS A 197 12.91 -9.76 26.93
CA LYS A 197 13.54 -8.54 27.44
C LYS A 197 14.80 -8.83 28.26
N ASN A 198 14.79 -9.87 29.10
CA ASN A 198 15.97 -10.28 29.88
C ASN A 198 17.09 -10.84 29.00
N LEU A 199 16.75 -11.44 27.86
CA LEU A 199 17.70 -11.92 26.84
C LEU A 199 18.18 -10.81 25.89
N GLY A 200 17.74 -9.56 26.07
CA GLY A 200 18.09 -8.44 25.21
C GLY A 200 17.41 -8.47 23.83
N ILE A 201 16.40 -9.32 23.65
CA ILE A 201 15.64 -9.43 22.40
C ILE A 201 14.67 -8.24 22.32
N LYS A 202 14.86 -7.40 21.30
CA LYS A 202 13.96 -6.26 21.05
C LYS A 202 12.63 -6.72 20.42
N PRO A 203 11.51 -6.10 20.80
CA PRO A 203 10.18 -6.42 20.28
C PRO A 203 10.07 -6.17 18.77
N VAL A 204 9.22 -6.96 18.11
CA VAL A 204 8.89 -6.82 16.69
C VAL A 204 7.43 -6.39 16.53
N TYR A 205 7.19 -5.28 15.86
CA TYR A 205 5.86 -4.74 15.57
C TYR A 205 5.39 -5.20 14.20
N CYS A 206 4.15 -5.65 14.10
CA CYS A 206 3.65 -6.31 12.89
C CYS A 206 2.66 -5.43 12.14
N VAL A 207 2.69 -5.52 10.80
CA VAL A 207 1.71 -4.88 9.92
C VAL A 207 1.22 -5.93 8.92
N TYR A 208 -0.06 -6.25 8.94
CA TYR A 208 -0.68 -7.14 7.96
C TYR A 208 -1.49 -6.34 6.96
N VAL A 209 -1.09 -6.35 5.69
CA VAL A 209 -1.75 -5.61 4.61
C VAL A 209 -2.59 -6.58 3.77
N ALA A 210 -3.90 -6.51 3.91
CA ALA A 210 -4.84 -7.27 3.09
C ALA A 210 -5.24 -6.45 1.85
N ILE A 211 -4.87 -6.96 0.67
CA ILE A 211 -5.05 -6.31 -0.63
C ILE A 211 -6.04 -7.14 -1.44
N GLY A 212 -7.19 -6.57 -1.78
CA GLY A 212 -8.22 -7.25 -2.57
C GLY A 212 -8.73 -8.55 -1.93
N GLN A 213 -8.61 -8.70 -0.61
CA GLN A 213 -9.13 -9.84 0.12
C GLN A 213 -10.62 -9.67 0.41
N LYS A 214 -11.33 -10.78 0.61
CA LYS A 214 -12.72 -10.72 1.09
C LYS A 214 -12.72 -10.21 2.54
N SER A 215 -13.63 -9.30 2.86
CA SER A 215 -13.75 -8.75 4.22
C SER A 215 -13.97 -9.83 5.28
N SER A 216 -14.67 -10.92 4.94
CA SER A 216 -14.85 -12.09 5.82
C SER A 216 -13.54 -12.83 6.09
N THR A 217 -12.64 -12.93 5.11
CA THR A 217 -11.31 -13.52 5.29
C THR A 217 -10.45 -12.64 6.20
N VAL A 218 -10.47 -11.32 6.00
CA VAL A 218 -9.75 -10.38 6.87
C VAL A 218 -10.26 -10.47 8.31
N ALA A 219 -11.58 -10.53 8.50
CA ALA A 219 -12.18 -10.71 9.83
C ALA A 219 -11.72 -12.02 10.52
N GLN A 220 -11.60 -13.12 9.77
CA GLN A 220 -11.05 -14.38 10.31
C GLN A 220 -9.58 -14.25 10.71
N VAL A 221 -8.77 -13.52 9.93
CA VAL A 221 -7.37 -13.24 10.29
C VAL A 221 -7.30 -12.42 11.58
N VAL A 222 -8.06 -11.32 11.65
CA VAL A 222 -8.12 -10.47 12.86
C VAL A 222 -8.54 -11.29 14.07
N ALA A 223 -9.59 -12.11 13.96
CA ALA A 223 -10.05 -12.96 15.06
C ALA A 223 -8.97 -13.93 15.56
N LYS A 224 -8.21 -14.57 14.65
CA LYS A 224 -7.09 -15.44 15.03
C LYS A 224 -5.96 -14.68 15.71
N LEU A 225 -5.65 -13.48 15.23
CA LEU A 225 -4.65 -12.62 15.86
C LEU A 225 -5.10 -12.15 17.25
N GLU A 226 -6.39 -11.85 17.45
CA GLU A 226 -6.94 -11.52 18.76
C GLU A 226 -6.92 -12.73 19.72
N GLU A 227 -7.33 -13.91 19.25
CA GLU A 227 -7.30 -15.17 20.01
C GLU A 227 -5.90 -15.48 20.56
N HIS A 228 -4.87 -15.25 19.76
CA HIS A 228 -3.48 -15.50 20.17
C HIS A 228 -2.84 -14.32 20.91
N GLY A 229 -3.54 -13.19 21.07
CA GLY A 229 -3.02 -11.97 21.68
C GLY A 229 -1.93 -11.29 20.85
N ALA A 230 -1.96 -11.48 19.52
CA ALA A 230 -1.03 -10.89 18.57
C ALA A 230 -1.46 -9.49 18.10
N MET A 231 -2.74 -9.13 18.26
CA MET A 231 -3.23 -7.80 17.88
C MET A 231 -2.58 -6.67 18.69
N ASP A 232 -2.14 -6.91 19.93
CA ASP A 232 -1.52 -5.88 20.78
C ASP A 232 -0.29 -5.19 20.15
N TYR A 233 0.38 -5.88 19.23
CA TYR A 233 1.55 -5.37 18.50
C TYR A 233 1.36 -5.41 16.99
N THR A 234 0.14 -5.67 16.50
CA THR A 234 -0.15 -5.79 15.06
C THR A 234 -1.15 -4.72 14.62
N THR A 235 -0.90 -4.10 13.48
CA THR A 235 -1.87 -3.27 12.77
C THR A 235 -2.31 -3.98 11.50
N VAL A 236 -3.62 -4.00 11.23
CA VAL A 236 -4.17 -4.54 9.99
C VAL A 236 -4.59 -3.40 9.07
N ILE A 237 -4.05 -3.37 7.86
CA ILE A 237 -4.47 -2.45 6.81
C ILE A 237 -5.30 -3.26 5.82
N SER A 238 -6.55 -2.86 5.59
CA SER A 238 -7.45 -3.57 4.69
C SER A 238 -7.88 -2.66 3.55
N ALA A 239 -7.62 -3.13 2.33
CA ALA A 239 -8.28 -2.67 1.11
C ALA A 239 -9.03 -3.86 0.52
N SER A 240 -10.33 -3.95 0.83
CA SER A 240 -11.14 -5.12 0.47
C SER A 240 -11.36 -5.25 -1.03
N ALA A 241 -11.75 -6.44 -1.51
CA ALA A 241 -12.08 -6.67 -2.92
C ALA A 241 -13.24 -5.82 -3.44
N SER A 242 -14.10 -5.32 -2.54
CA SER A 242 -15.22 -4.42 -2.87
C SER A 242 -14.81 -2.94 -2.97
N GLU A 243 -13.60 -2.60 -2.54
CA GLU A 243 -13.11 -1.22 -2.60
C GLU A 243 -12.50 -0.89 -3.95
N PRO A 244 -12.49 0.39 -4.34
CA PRO A 244 -11.90 0.85 -5.59
C PRO A 244 -10.44 0.40 -5.77
N ALA A 245 -10.04 0.09 -7.01
CA ALA A 245 -8.67 -0.27 -7.38
C ALA A 245 -7.60 0.72 -6.86
N PRO A 246 -7.83 2.06 -6.81
CA PRO A 246 -6.90 3.00 -6.20
C PRO A 246 -6.51 2.68 -4.75
N LEU A 247 -7.46 2.24 -3.91
CA LEU A 247 -7.19 1.89 -2.52
C LEU A 247 -6.34 0.61 -2.43
N GLN A 248 -6.67 -0.40 -3.22
CA GLN A 248 -5.91 -1.65 -3.30
C GLN A 248 -4.47 -1.41 -3.78
N PHE A 249 -4.28 -0.48 -4.73
CA PHE A 249 -2.98 -0.05 -5.23
C PHE A 249 -2.10 0.61 -4.14
N ILE A 250 -2.67 1.49 -3.31
CA ILE A 250 -1.89 2.22 -2.28
C ILE A 250 -1.72 1.47 -0.96
N ALA A 251 -2.50 0.42 -0.69
CA ALA A 251 -2.47 -0.32 0.57
C ALA A 251 -1.05 -0.80 0.97
N PRO A 252 -0.24 -1.38 0.08
CA PRO A 252 1.10 -1.84 0.44
C PRO A 252 2.06 -0.68 0.78
N TYR A 253 1.96 0.44 0.09
CA TYR A 253 2.75 1.64 0.40
C TYR A 253 2.40 2.20 1.78
N SER A 254 1.13 2.11 2.17
CA SER A 254 0.66 2.49 3.50
C SER A 254 1.26 1.57 4.57
N GLY A 255 1.22 0.25 4.36
CA GLY A 255 1.84 -0.71 5.26
C GLY A 255 3.34 -0.54 5.41
N ALA A 256 4.06 -0.31 4.30
CA ALA A 256 5.47 0.02 4.32
C ALA A 256 5.72 1.28 5.16
N THR A 257 4.91 2.33 5.00
CA THR A 257 5.06 3.61 5.73
C THR A 257 4.89 3.44 7.24
N LEU A 258 3.92 2.63 7.68
CA LEU A 258 3.75 2.31 9.09
C LEU A 258 4.91 1.46 9.63
N GLY A 259 5.36 0.46 8.86
CA GLY A 259 6.54 -0.33 9.22
C GLY A 259 7.81 0.51 9.32
N GLU A 260 7.98 1.47 8.41
CA GLU A 260 9.09 2.42 8.43
C GLU A 260 9.03 3.37 9.63
N TYR A 261 7.83 3.75 10.11
CA TYR A 261 7.73 4.53 11.34
C TYR A 261 8.37 3.78 12.52
N PHE A 262 8.16 2.47 12.66
CA PHE A 262 8.84 1.69 13.69
C PHE A 262 10.34 1.57 13.43
N ARG A 263 10.74 1.22 12.19
CA ARG A 263 12.15 1.12 11.76
C ARG A 263 12.94 2.38 12.08
N ASP A 264 12.42 3.54 11.65
CA ASP A 264 13.08 4.83 11.75
C ASP A 264 13.17 5.34 13.20
N ASN A 265 12.40 4.75 14.13
CA ASN A 265 12.48 5.00 15.57
C ASN A 265 13.31 3.92 16.32
N GLY A 266 14.18 3.19 15.62
CA GLY A 266 15.07 2.18 16.21
C GLY A 266 14.36 0.89 16.67
N LYS A 267 13.09 0.71 16.32
CA LYS A 267 12.31 -0.50 16.57
C LYS A 267 12.44 -1.47 15.38
N HIS A 268 11.95 -2.70 15.57
CA HIS A 268 11.90 -3.70 14.50
C HIS A 268 10.46 -3.92 14.07
N ALA A 269 10.24 -4.05 12.77
CA ALA A 269 8.92 -4.30 12.20
C ALA A 269 8.93 -5.46 11.20
N LEU A 270 7.80 -6.15 11.13
CA LEU A 270 7.48 -7.19 10.17
C LEU A 270 6.24 -6.75 9.39
N VAL A 271 6.35 -6.61 8.07
CA VAL A 271 5.22 -6.29 7.20
C VAL A 271 4.88 -7.46 6.27
N ILE A 272 3.61 -7.78 6.17
CA ILE A 272 3.08 -8.85 5.32
C ILE A 272 2.16 -8.22 4.27
N TYR A 273 2.36 -8.57 3.01
CA TYR A 273 1.53 -8.09 1.90
C TYR A 273 0.73 -9.26 1.30
N ASP A 274 -0.58 -9.30 1.53
CA ASP A 274 -1.50 -10.40 1.14
C ASP A 274 -2.59 -9.89 0.19
N ASP A 275 -2.39 -9.84 -1.13
CA ASP A 275 -1.18 -10.26 -1.86
C ASP A 275 -0.76 -9.22 -2.91
N LEU A 276 0.51 -9.25 -3.32
CA LEU A 276 1.04 -8.32 -4.32
C LEU A 276 0.59 -8.64 -5.75
N SER A 277 0.09 -9.86 -6.01
CA SER A 277 -0.52 -10.21 -7.31
C SER A 277 -1.77 -9.35 -7.56
N LYS A 278 -2.60 -9.17 -6.53
CA LYS A 278 -3.78 -8.29 -6.56
C LYS A 278 -3.39 -6.82 -6.66
N GLN A 279 -2.34 -6.37 -5.97
CA GLN A 279 -1.83 -5.00 -6.14
C GLN A 279 -1.43 -4.73 -7.60
N ALA A 280 -0.71 -5.65 -8.23
CA ALA A 280 -0.33 -5.53 -9.63
C ALA A 280 -1.57 -5.49 -10.54
N ALA A 281 -2.58 -6.31 -10.26
CA ALA A 281 -3.83 -6.30 -11.01
C ALA A 281 -4.58 -4.96 -10.89
N SER A 282 -4.65 -4.38 -9.68
CA SER A 282 -5.22 -3.05 -9.47
C SER A 282 -4.41 -1.98 -10.20
N TYR A 283 -3.07 -2.05 -10.19
CA TYR A 283 -2.24 -1.10 -10.92
C TYR A 283 -2.43 -1.20 -12.44
N ARG A 284 -2.60 -2.43 -12.95
CA ARG A 284 -2.94 -2.67 -14.35
C ARG A 284 -4.26 -2.02 -14.74
N GLU A 285 -5.30 -2.21 -13.93
CA GLU A 285 -6.62 -1.60 -14.13
C GLU A 285 -6.50 -0.07 -14.21
N LEU A 286 -5.83 0.54 -13.22
CA LEU A 286 -5.62 1.99 -13.18
C LEU A 286 -4.86 2.50 -14.39
N SER A 287 -3.80 1.79 -14.79
CA SER A 287 -3.01 2.15 -15.95
C SER A 287 -3.81 2.11 -17.26
N LEU A 288 -4.67 1.11 -17.42
CA LEU A 288 -5.53 0.96 -18.61
C LEU A 288 -6.61 2.04 -18.66
N LEU A 289 -7.22 2.36 -17.52
CA LEU A 289 -8.21 3.42 -17.41
C LEU A 289 -7.60 4.81 -17.72
N LEU A 290 -6.34 5.02 -17.31
CA LEU A 290 -5.54 6.19 -17.68
C LEU A 290 -4.99 6.15 -19.11
N ARG A 291 -5.37 5.15 -19.90
CA ARG A 291 -4.95 4.94 -21.30
C ARG A 291 -3.43 4.90 -21.50
N ARG A 292 -2.69 4.48 -20.48
CA ARG A 292 -1.24 4.24 -20.61
C ARG A 292 -1.02 2.97 -21.45
N PRO A 293 -0.02 2.97 -22.36
CA PRO A 293 0.27 1.79 -23.17
C PRO A 293 0.58 0.55 -22.33
N PRO A 294 -0.12 -0.58 -22.54
CA PRO A 294 0.16 -1.83 -21.83
C PRO A 294 1.35 -2.58 -22.43
N GLY A 295 2.00 -3.41 -21.61
CA GLY A 295 3.08 -4.33 -21.97
C GLY A 295 2.66 -5.80 -21.87
N ARG A 296 3.59 -6.65 -21.40
CA ARG A 296 3.37 -8.10 -21.23
C ARG A 296 2.20 -8.37 -20.27
N GLU A 297 1.31 -9.30 -20.62
CA GLU A 297 0.12 -9.66 -19.82
C GLU A 297 -0.77 -8.45 -19.47
N ALA A 298 -0.73 -7.43 -20.34
CA ALA A 298 -1.38 -6.14 -20.22
C ALA A 298 -0.94 -5.26 -19.03
N TYR A 299 0.10 -5.64 -18.28
CA TYR A 299 0.65 -4.80 -17.22
C TYR A 299 1.39 -3.59 -17.78
N PRO A 300 1.41 -2.45 -17.06
CA PRO A 300 2.22 -1.30 -17.48
C PRO A 300 3.72 -1.60 -17.44
N GLY A 301 4.49 -0.88 -18.25
CA GLY A 301 5.94 -1.09 -18.38
C GLY A 301 6.74 -0.87 -17.08
N ASP A 302 6.17 -0.15 -16.12
CA ASP A 302 6.76 0.16 -14.82
C ASP A 302 6.22 -0.73 -13.66
N VAL A 303 5.53 -1.84 -13.96
CA VAL A 303 5.06 -2.77 -12.90
C VAL A 303 6.20 -3.39 -12.09
N PHE A 304 7.40 -3.53 -12.68
CA PHE A 304 8.59 -3.90 -11.91
C PHE A 304 9.00 -2.80 -10.92
N TYR A 305 8.93 -1.54 -11.34
CA TYR A 305 9.23 -0.39 -10.49
C TYR A 305 8.25 -0.25 -9.34
N LEU A 306 6.97 -0.62 -9.55
CA LEU A 306 5.95 -0.68 -8.50
C LEU A 306 6.40 -1.51 -7.29
N HIS A 307 6.80 -2.76 -7.52
CA HIS A 307 7.18 -3.68 -6.46
C HIS A 307 8.61 -3.43 -5.96
N SER A 308 9.55 -3.04 -6.83
CA SER A 308 10.91 -2.77 -6.38
C SER A 308 10.97 -1.55 -5.46
N ARG A 309 10.31 -0.44 -5.80
CA ARG A 309 10.25 0.74 -4.92
C ARG A 309 9.51 0.50 -3.61
N LEU A 310 8.61 -0.50 -3.57
CA LEU A 310 7.94 -0.94 -2.35
C LEU A 310 8.87 -1.79 -1.49
N LEU A 311 9.39 -2.89 -2.03
CA LEU A 311 10.13 -3.90 -1.28
C LEU A 311 11.52 -3.40 -0.87
N GLU A 312 12.17 -2.54 -1.66
CA GLU A 312 13.45 -1.92 -1.28
C GLU A 312 13.37 -1.01 -0.04
N ARG A 313 12.17 -0.67 0.42
CA ARG A 313 11.97 0.03 1.69
C ARG A 313 12.19 -0.89 2.90
N ALA A 314 12.02 -2.21 2.75
CA ALA A 314 12.36 -3.17 3.79
C ALA A 314 13.88 -3.36 3.86
N SER A 315 14.48 -2.97 4.99
CA SER A 315 15.93 -3.05 5.24
C SER A 315 16.24 -2.84 6.73
N LYS A 316 17.49 -3.16 7.12
CA LYS A 316 18.05 -2.86 8.45
C LYS A 316 18.89 -1.58 8.38
N LEU A 317 18.55 -0.60 9.21
CA LEU A 317 19.26 0.67 9.34
C LEU A 317 20.64 0.48 9.97
N SER A 318 21.60 1.30 9.57
CA SER A 318 22.89 1.39 10.26
C SER A 318 22.72 1.76 11.73
N GLU A 319 23.74 1.45 12.54
CA GLU A 319 23.75 1.82 13.97
C GLU A 319 23.65 3.34 14.17
N GLU A 320 24.24 4.14 13.27
CA GLU A 320 24.15 5.61 13.29
C GLU A 320 22.70 6.12 13.13
N LEU A 321 21.85 5.35 12.45
CA LEU A 321 20.44 5.65 12.25
C LEU A 321 19.53 4.91 13.24
N GLY A 322 20.09 4.34 14.31
CA GLY A 322 19.35 3.70 15.39
C GLY A 322 19.13 2.19 15.26
N GLY A 323 19.64 1.55 14.19
CA GLY A 323 19.69 0.08 14.08
C GLY A 323 18.34 -0.64 13.88
N GLY A 324 17.25 0.10 13.68
CA GLY A 324 15.91 -0.46 13.45
C GLY A 324 15.81 -1.22 12.13
N SER A 325 14.77 -2.06 11.99
CA SER A 325 14.60 -2.88 10.78
C SER A 325 13.15 -2.97 10.33
N LEU A 326 12.95 -3.09 9.03
CA LEU A 326 11.68 -3.51 8.43
C LEU A 326 11.91 -4.78 7.62
N THR A 327 11.38 -5.91 8.09
CA THR A 327 11.35 -7.19 7.36
C THR A 327 10.06 -7.27 6.56
N ALA A 328 10.11 -7.76 5.32
CA ALA A 328 8.94 -7.91 4.47
C ALA A 328 8.70 -9.37 4.06
N LEU A 329 7.46 -9.82 4.21
CA LEU A 329 6.95 -11.09 3.68
C LEU A 329 5.89 -10.81 2.60
N PRO A 330 6.30 -10.52 1.35
CA PRO A 330 5.34 -10.40 0.26
C PRO A 330 4.74 -11.76 -0.07
N ILE A 331 3.43 -11.80 -0.29
CA ILE A 331 2.72 -12.97 -0.81
C ILE A 331 2.47 -12.78 -2.30
N ILE A 332 2.74 -13.81 -3.10
CA ILE A 332 2.36 -13.91 -4.51
C ILE A 332 1.55 -15.18 -4.73
N GLU A 333 0.39 -15.00 -5.36
CA GLU A 333 -0.40 -16.11 -5.87
C GLU A 333 0.02 -16.46 -7.30
N THR A 334 0.39 -17.72 -7.53
CA THR A 334 0.62 -18.30 -8.86
C THR A 334 -0.67 -18.87 -9.44
N GLN A 335 -0.69 -19.06 -10.75
CA GLN A 335 -1.76 -19.77 -11.44
C GLN A 335 -1.21 -21.11 -11.91
N GLN A 336 -1.76 -22.23 -11.39
CA GLN A 336 -1.36 -23.58 -11.76
C GLN A 336 0.15 -23.88 -11.59
N GLY A 337 0.77 -23.30 -10.56
CA GLY A 337 2.19 -23.45 -10.26
C GLY A 337 3.11 -22.72 -11.21
N ASP A 338 2.61 -21.85 -12.09
CA ASP A 338 3.44 -21.11 -13.03
C ASP A 338 4.21 -19.97 -12.34
N VAL A 339 5.44 -20.29 -11.92
CA VAL A 339 6.42 -19.33 -11.38
C VAL A 339 7.10 -18.49 -12.46
N SER A 340 6.91 -18.81 -13.75
CA SER A 340 7.52 -18.11 -14.88
C SER A 340 6.65 -16.98 -15.43
N ALA A 341 5.44 -16.83 -14.90
CA ALA A 341 4.56 -15.70 -15.16
C ALA A 341 5.25 -14.37 -14.79
N TYR A 342 4.78 -13.27 -15.40
CA TYR A 342 5.50 -12.01 -15.36
C TYR A 342 5.66 -11.45 -13.93
N ILE A 343 4.60 -11.44 -13.14
CA ILE A 343 4.63 -10.91 -11.77
C ILE A 343 5.46 -11.78 -10.81
N PRO A 344 5.26 -13.11 -10.73
CA PRO A 344 6.13 -14.00 -9.97
C PRO A 344 7.62 -13.80 -10.26
N THR A 345 8.01 -13.80 -11.55
CA THR A 345 9.41 -13.64 -11.98
C THR A 345 9.99 -12.31 -11.49
N ASN A 346 9.23 -11.22 -11.62
CA ASN A 346 9.67 -9.91 -11.15
C ASN A 346 9.92 -9.90 -9.64
N VAL A 347 8.97 -10.42 -8.84
CA VAL A 347 9.10 -10.38 -7.37
C VAL A 347 10.22 -11.30 -6.89
N ILE A 348 10.39 -12.49 -7.49
CA ILE A 348 11.54 -13.37 -7.22
C ILE A 348 12.87 -12.63 -7.42
N SER A 349 12.98 -11.80 -8.45
CA SER A 349 14.21 -11.03 -8.71
C SER A 349 14.42 -9.82 -7.79
N ILE A 350 13.41 -9.43 -7.01
CA ILE A 350 13.45 -8.29 -6.07
C ILE A 350 13.72 -8.76 -4.63
N THR A 351 13.19 -9.91 -4.25
CA THR A 351 13.34 -10.47 -2.89
C THR A 351 14.69 -11.15 -2.68
N ASP A 352 15.08 -11.32 -1.41
CA ASP A 352 16.35 -11.93 -1.03
C ASP A 352 16.29 -13.47 -1.01
N GLY A 353 15.08 -14.02 -0.96
CA GLY A 353 14.78 -15.45 -0.95
C GLY A 353 13.30 -15.71 -1.22
N GLN A 354 12.94 -16.99 -1.30
CA GLN A 354 11.57 -17.42 -1.50
C GLN A 354 11.24 -18.74 -0.78
N ILE A 355 10.05 -18.77 -0.22
CA ILE A 355 9.34 -19.94 0.31
C ILE A 355 8.28 -20.33 -0.73
N TYR A 356 8.53 -21.42 -1.46
CA TYR A 356 7.59 -21.94 -2.45
C TYR A 356 6.69 -23.03 -1.85
N LEU A 357 5.38 -22.78 -1.84
CA LEU A 357 4.37 -23.71 -1.32
C LEU A 357 3.68 -24.43 -2.49
N GLU A 358 3.98 -25.71 -2.62
CA GLU A 358 3.47 -26.56 -3.70
C GLU A 358 2.19 -27.31 -3.28
N SER A 359 1.17 -27.29 -4.15
CA SER A 359 -0.11 -27.98 -3.94
C SER A 359 0.04 -29.49 -3.74
N ASN A 360 0.97 -30.13 -4.46
CA ASN A 360 1.20 -31.58 -4.35
C ASN A 360 1.70 -31.98 -2.96
N LEU A 361 2.64 -31.20 -2.40
CA LEU A 361 3.16 -31.43 -1.06
C LEU A 361 2.13 -31.11 0.02
N PHE A 362 1.25 -30.13 -0.21
CA PHE A 362 0.18 -29.79 0.72
C PHE A 362 -0.89 -30.89 0.83
N ASN A 363 -1.14 -31.62 -0.25
CA ASN A 363 -2.14 -32.68 -0.31
C ASN A 363 -1.60 -34.07 0.07
N ALA A 364 -0.30 -34.19 0.36
CA ALA A 364 0.40 -35.45 0.56
C ALA A 364 0.17 -36.10 1.93
#